data_AF-A0A955Q692-F1
#
_entry.id   AF-A0A955Q692-F1
#
_cell.length_a   1.000
_cell.length_b   1.000
_cell.length_c   1.000
_cell.angle_alpha   90.00
_cell.angle_beta   90.00
_cell.angle_gamma   90.00
#
_symmetry.space_group_name_H-M   'P 1'
#
loop_
_entity.id
_entity.type
_entity.pdbx_description
1 polymer ?
#
loop_
_entity_poly.entity_id
_entity_poly.type
_entity_poly.pdbx_seq_one_letter_code
_entity_poly.pdbx_strand_id
1 'polypeptide(L)'
;MRRVLVCLFVLVFVTGPSDGMARRVHLSSEQISQLAQIHILLLTSSVRTEEGLVQSEALHTLVAKRFQELGFSVVSDSSASHDVEFRVFCEERKRFVGTTPGGGDAELEEAPDRLWNGPACRFRYHLNGVDLGWLTEVRGPSSDEKLGFRESGEAFEESAAFVSLLQEVARSEFPLLAMADWGHASRLATLLLDPDTPPAQQQLIVQQLAGFSTSTFLPNLLTVIQRQHFPVEAVEALASAGEEGLPHLVALFQDRNQLPMIQASAVRGIGRIYGTTGNRAAFEPMVEYLAEAVDTMASPDDIEFPVLTAVVWSLSKSRSDRVLGLLHRLQAKIWIYHDQSGNMQELREAVSAVSKFLDHVQL
;
A
#
# COMPACT_ATOMS: atom_id res chain seq x y z
N MET A 1 47.79 8.23 -33.34
CA MET A 1 47.22 6.95 -32.88
C MET A 1 46.36 7.20 -31.66
N ARG A 2 45.08 6.78 -31.74
CA ARG A 2 44.05 6.56 -30.71
C ARG A 2 43.77 7.67 -29.67
N ARG A 3 42.73 8.46 -29.96
CA ARG A 3 41.84 9.09 -28.96
C ARG A 3 40.92 8.01 -28.41
N VAL A 4 40.92 7.78 -27.10
CA VAL A 4 39.96 6.89 -26.43
C VAL A 4 38.89 7.77 -25.78
N LEU A 5 37.68 7.64 -26.31
CA LEU A 5 36.45 8.24 -25.84
C LEU A 5 36.04 7.51 -24.55
N VAL A 6 36.05 8.20 -23.40
CA VAL A 6 35.54 7.64 -22.14
C VAL A 6 34.04 7.91 -22.10
N CYS A 7 33.25 6.86 -22.32
CA CYS A 7 31.80 6.87 -22.13
C CYS A 7 31.48 6.99 -20.63
N LEU A 8 30.86 8.10 -20.26
CA LEU A 8 30.26 8.32 -18.95
C LEU A 8 28.95 7.51 -18.86
N PHE A 9 29.01 6.29 -18.33
CA PHE A 9 27.81 5.51 -18.00
C PHE A 9 27.24 6.03 -16.67
N VAL A 10 26.25 6.93 -16.75
CA VAL A 10 25.44 7.31 -15.60
C VAL A 10 24.41 6.20 -15.39
N LEU A 11 24.67 5.32 -14.42
CA LEU A 11 23.68 4.35 -13.94
C LEU A 11 22.69 5.07 -13.03
N VAL A 12 21.60 5.57 -13.63
CA VAL A 12 20.41 5.99 -12.90
C VAL A 12 19.75 4.72 -12.36
N PHE A 13 19.92 4.43 -11.07
CA PHE A 13 19.05 3.48 -10.39
C PHE A 13 17.66 4.10 -10.31
N VAL A 14 16.82 3.70 -11.25
CA VAL A 14 15.38 3.93 -11.23
C VAL A 14 14.82 3.19 -10.03
N THR A 15 14.45 3.93 -8.98
CA THR A 15 13.46 3.46 -8.02
C THR A 15 12.14 3.38 -8.78
N GLY A 16 11.82 2.18 -9.29
CA GLY A 16 10.51 1.91 -9.85
C GLY A 16 9.44 2.05 -8.75
N PRO A 17 8.33 2.75 -8.99
CA PRO A 17 7.18 2.65 -8.10
C PRO A 17 6.63 1.22 -8.16
N SER A 18 6.25 0.70 -7.01
CA SER A 18 5.48 -0.55 -6.88
C SER A 18 4.22 -0.50 -7.76
N ASP A 19 3.98 -1.58 -8.50
CA ASP A 19 2.76 -1.81 -9.27
C ASP A 19 1.52 -1.49 -8.42
N GLY A 20 0.63 -0.64 -8.94
CA GLY A 20 -0.68 -0.33 -8.34
C GLY A 20 -0.85 1.05 -7.71
N MET A 21 0.17 1.91 -7.61
CA MET A 21 -0.03 3.28 -7.14
C MET A 21 -0.33 4.24 -8.30
N ALA A 22 -1.62 4.53 -8.49
CA ALA A 22 -2.10 5.58 -9.38
C ALA A 22 -1.55 6.96 -8.97
N ARG A 23 -1.21 7.75 -9.99
CA ARG A 23 -0.61 9.09 -9.94
C ARG A 23 -1.51 10.06 -9.15
N ARG A 24 -1.00 10.62 -8.04
CA ARG A 24 -1.71 11.66 -7.27
C ARG A 24 -1.67 12.98 -8.04
N VAL A 25 -2.81 13.48 -8.51
CA VAL A 25 -2.96 14.91 -8.79
C VAL A 25 -2.65 15.64 -7.48
N HIS A 26 -1.77 16.65 -7.50
CA HIS A 26 -1.54 17.46 -6.30
C HIS A 26 -2.83 18.18 -5.94
N LEU A 27 -3.52 17.68 -4.93
CA LEU A 27 -4.75 18.27 -4.42
C LEU A 27 -4.41 19.57 -3.69
N SER A 28 -5.18 20.61 -3.97
CA SER A 28 -5.14 21.85 -3.17
C SER A 28 -5.66 21.60 -1.75
N SER A 29 -5.27 22.45 -0.80
CA SER A 29 -5.78 22.38 0.57
C SER A 29 -7.30 22.51 0.64
N GLU A 30 -7.92 23.27 -0.27
CA GLU A 30 -9.37 23.37 -0.40
C GLU A 30 -10.01 22.04 -0.81
N GLN A 31 -9.46 21.38 -1.85
CA GLN A 31 -9.95 20.08 -2.28
C GLN A 31 -9.80 19.02 -1.19
N ILE A 32 -8.66 19.00 -0.48
CA ILE A 32 -8.45 18.08 0.65
C ILE A 32 -9.51 18.32 1.73
N SER A 33 -9.81 19.57 2.05
CA SER A 33 -10.84 19.90 3.04
C SER A 33 -12.24 19.52 2.59
N GLN A 34 -12.57 19.67 1.31
CA GLN A 34 -13.87 19.29 0.75
C GLN A 34 -14.04 17.77 0.78
N LEU A 35 -13.03 17.02 0.34
CA LEU A 35 -13.06 15.55 0.32
C LEU A 35 -13.26 14.98 1.74
N ALA A 36 -12.57 15.53 2.74
CA ALA A 36 -12.68 15.07 4.13
C ALA A 36 -14.10 15.25 4.74
N GLN A 37 -14.93 16.10 4.12
CA GLN A 37 -16.28 16.43 4.57
C GLN A 37 -17.38 15.71 3.78
N ILE A 38 -17.05 14.87 2.80
CA ILE A 38 -18.05 14.17 1.97
C ILE A 38 -19.03 13.37 2.84
N HIS A 39 -20.32 13.54 2.54
CA HIS A 39 -21.41 12.79 3.15
C HIS A 39 -22.46 12.37 2.12
N ILE A 40 -22.73 13.20 1.11
CA ILE A 40 -23.73 12.96 0.07
C ILE A 40 -23.02 12.70 -1.27
N LEU A 41 -23.24 11.53 -1.86
CA LEU A 41 -22.69 11.15 -3.16
C LEU A 41 -23.78 11.17 -4.23
N LEU A 42 -23.49 11.81 -5.36
CA LEU A 42 -24.19 11.55 -6.60
C LEU A 42 -23.61 10.28 -7.23
N LEU A 43 -24.38 9.19 -7.27
CA LEU A 43 -23.96 7.96 -7.90
C LEU A 43 -24.38 7.94 -9.38
N THR A 44 -23.42 7.76 -10.27
CA THR A 44 -23.68 7.44 -11.67
C THR A 44 -23.09 6.07 -11.99
N SER A 45 -23.87 5.22 -12.63
CA SER A 45 -23.46 3.86 -12.97
C SER A 45 -23.82 3.57 -14.40
N SER A 46 -22.93 2.99 -15.18
CA SER A 46 -23.23 2.60 -16.56
C SER A 46 -22.46 1.36 -16.94
N VAL A 47 -23.02 0.59 -17.87
CA VAL A 47 -22.42 -0.64 -18.36
C VAL A 47 -22.34 -0.61 -19.88
N ARG A 48 -21.19 -0.97 -20.43
CA ARG A 48 -20.98 -1.13 -21.86
C ARG A 48 -21.08 -2.61 -22.22
N THR A 49 -22.09 -2.92 -23.01
CA THR A 49 -22.30 -4.24 -23.64
C THR A 49 -21.91 -4.17 -25.11
N GLU A 50 -21.98 -5.30 -25.80
CA GLU A 50 -21.82 -5.33 -27.26
C GLU A 50 -22.89 -4.51 -28.01
N GLU A 51 -24.07 -4.37 -27.42
CA GLU A 51 -25.22 -3.65 -27.98
C GLU A 51 -25.17 -2.13 -27.69
N GLY A 52 -24.30 -1.69 -26.77
CA GLY A 52 -24.12 -0.28 -26.46
C GLY A 52 -24.01 0.01 -24.97
N LEU A 53 -24.25 1.28 -24.60
CA LEU A 53 -24.30 1.69 -23.19
C LEU A 53 -25.70 1.43 -22.63
N VAL A 54 -25.76 0.69 -21.53
CA VAL A 54 -26.98 0.40 -20.77
C VAL A 54 -26.82 0.88 -19.33
N GLN A 55 -27.95 1.23 -18.72
CA GLN A 55 -28.04 1.46 -17.28
C GLN A 55 -28.32 0.13 -16.59
N SER A 56 -27.68 -0.13 -15.45
CA SER A 56 -27.97 -1.32 -14.64
C SER A 56 -28.44 -0.91 -13.26
N GLU A 57 -29.68 -1.26 -12.94
CA GLU A 57 -30.27 -1.00 -11.62
C GLU A 57 -29.62 -1.89 -10.56
N ALA A 58 -29.27 -3.14 -10.91
CA ALA A 58 -28.57 -4.06 -10.03
C ALA A 58 -27.20 -3.51 -9.61
N LEU A 59 -26.41 -3.00 -10.55
CA LEU A 59 -25.12 -2.36 -10.26
C LEU A 59 -25.31 -1.10 -9.42
N HIS A 60 -26.26 -0.24 -9.80
CA HIS A 60 -26.54 1.00 -9.09
C HIS A 60 -26.89 0.73 -7.62
N THR A 61 -27.84 -0.18 -7.39
CA THR A 61 -28.33 -0.56 -6.07
C THR A 61 -27.23 -1.18 -5.22
N LEU A 62 -26.39 -2.04 -5.82
CA LEU A 62 -25.26 -2.65 -5.12
C LEU A 62 -24.28 -1.57 -4.63
N VAL A 63 -23.86 -0.67 -5.51
CA VAL A 63 -22.89 0.37 -5.17
C VAL A 63 -23.46 1.35 -4.15
N ALA A 64 -24.72 1.78 -4.34
CA ALA A 64 -25.42 2.65 -3.40
C ALA A 64 -25.48 2.02 -2.01
N LYS A 65 -25.89 0.75 -1.92
CA LYS A 65 -25.97 0.00 -0.66
C LYS A 65 -24.61 -0.05 0.05
N ARG A 66 -23.53 -0.34 -0.67
CA ARG A 66 -22.18 -0.45 -0.09
C ARG A 66 -21.69 0.88 0.51
N PHE A 67 -22.04 2.03 -0.08
CA PHE A 67 -21.77 3.34 0.53
C PHE A 67 -22.69 3.64 1.72
N GLN A 68 -23.97 3.27 1.63
CA GLN A 68 -24.93 3.46 2.72
C GLN A 68 -24.58 2.65 3.97
N GLU A 69 -24.04 1.43 3.81
CA GLU A 69 -23.49 0.60 4.89
C GLU A 69 -22.39 1.33 5.69
N LEU A 70 -21.68 2.26 5.06
CA LEU A 70 -20.62 3.09 5.66
C LEU A 70 -21.12 4.48 6.11
N GLY A 71 -22.44 4.68 6.13
CA GLY A 71 -23.09 5.89 6.64
C GLY A 71 -23.11 7.06 5.65
N PHE A 72 -22.91 6.82 4.35
CA PHE A 72 -23.09 7.85 3.34
C PHE A 72 -24.53 7.93 2.84
N SER A 73 -24.94 9.14 2.46
CA SER A 73 -26.18 9.36 1.71
C SER A 73 -25.88 9.28 0.22
N VAL A 74 -26.69 8.52 -0.53
CA VAL A 74 -26.51 8.35 -1.98
C VAL A 74 -27.73 8.88 -2.71
N VAL A 75 -27.52 9.75 -3.69
CA VAL A 75 -28.54 10.31 -4.57
C VAL A 75 -28.24 9.92 -6.02
N SER A 76 -29.28 9.74 -6.82
CA SER A 76 -29.17 9.38 -8.25
C SER A 76 -29.55 10.55 -9.17
N ASP A 77 -30.28 11.54 -8.64
CA ASP A 77 -30.69 12.73 -9.39
C ASP A 77 -29.56 13.75 -9.42
N SER A 78 -29.13 14.11 -10.63
CA SER A 78 -28.07 15.11 -10.84
C SER A 78 -28.47 16.53 -10.42
N SER A 79 -29.77 16.79 -10.22
CA SER A 79 -30.28 18.06 -9.70
C SER A 79 -30.24 18.14 -8.17
N ALA A 80 -30.04 17.01 -7.47
CA ALA A 80 -29.92 16.97 -6.02
C ALA A 80 -28.56 17.53 -5.56
N SER A 81 -28.56 18.20 -4.40
CA SER A 81 -27.32 18.66 -3.75
C SER A 81 -26.46 17.46 -3.34
N HIS A 82 -25.18 17.48 -3.71
CA HIS A 82 -24.21 16.43 -3.41
C HIS A 82 -22.81 17.02 -3.23
N ASP A 83 -21.95 16.31 -2.52
CA ASP A 83 -20.58 16.75 -2.22
C ASP A 83 -19.59 16.25 -3.29
N VAL A 84 -19.83 15.03 -3.80
CA VAL A 84 -18.98 14.37 -4.79
C VAL A 84 -19.83 13.57 -5.76
N GLU A 85 -19.40 13.49 -7.01
CA GLU A 85 -19.98 12.57 -7.98
C GLU A 85 -19.11 11.31 -8.05
N PHE A 86 -19.69 10.16 -7.71
CA PHE A 86 -19.03 8.87 -7.81
C PHE A 86 -19.51 8.14 -9.07
N ARG A 87 -18.58 7.79 -9.95
CA ARG A 87 -18.86 7.20 -11.27
C ARG A 87 -18.39 5.76 -11.32
N VAL A 88 -19.30 4.87 -11.70
CA VAL A 88 -19.03 3.45 -11.93
C VAL A 88 -19.27 3.14 -13.40
N PHE A 89 -18.25 2.62 -14.05
CA PHE A 89 -18.31 2.23 -15.45
C PHE A 89 -17.84 0.80 -15.60
N CYS A 90 -18.76 -0.10 -15.95
CA CYS A 90 -18.44 -1.49 -16.21
C CYS A 90 -18.43 -1.79 -17.71
N GLU A 91 -17.58 -2.70 -18.13
CA GLU A 91 -17.52 -3.20 -19.50
C GLU A 91 -17.68 -4.72 -19.45
N GLU A 92 -18.54 -5.27 -20.32
CA GLU A 92 -18.68 -6.72 -20.52
C GLU A 92 -17.39 -7.32 -21.08
N ARG A 93 -16.76 -6.58 -22.00
CA ARG A 93 -15.43 -6.86 -22.53
C ARG A 93 -14.65 -5.57 -22.48
N LYS A 94 -13.57 -5.52 -21.69
CA LYS A 94 -12.68 -4.35 -21.66
C LYS A 94 -12.09 -4.14 -23.07
N ARG A 95 -12.67 -3.21 -23.82
CA ARG A 95 -12.21 -2.79 -25.16
C ARG A 95 -11.43 -1.48 -25.11
N PHE A 96 -11.38 -0.84 -23.94
CA PHE A 96 -10.67 0.41 -23.76
C PHE A 96 -9.15 0.17 -23.72
N VAL A 97 -8.51 0.29 -24.89
CA VAL A 97 -7.04 0.27 -25.09
C VAL A 97 -6.42 1.67 -24.97
N GLY A 98 -7.24 2.69 -24.65
CA GLY A 98 -6.82 4.08 -24.60
C GLY A 98 -5.87 4.37 -23.44
N THR A 99 -4.89 5.24 -23.68
CA THR A 99 -4.08 5.83 -22.62
C THR A 99 -5.00 6.62 -21.69
N THR A 100 -4.83 6.49 -20.37
CA THR A 100 -5.53 7.42 -19.48
C THR A 100 -4.98 8.82 -19.74
N PRO A 101 -5.68 9.90 -19.33
CA PRO A 101 -5.13 11.26 -19.44
C PRO A 101 -3.75 11.42 -18.76
N GLY A 102 -3.37 10.46 -17.91
CA GLY A 102 -2.09 10.43 -17.22
C GLY A 102 -0.91 10.01 -18.10
N GLY A 103 -0.98 8.92 -18.87
CA GLY A 103 0.24 8.32 -19.45
C GLY A 103 1.15 7.68 -18.37
N GLY A 104 1.75 6.53 -18.68
CA GLY A 104 2.72 5.86 -17.78
C GLY A 104 3.10 4.44 -18.21
N ASP A 105 3.99 3.78 -17.44
CA ASP A 105 4.48 2.42 -17.74
C ASP A 105 3.37 1.36 -17.66
N ALA A 106 2.36 1.57 -16.81
CA ALA A 106 1.13 0.77 -16.75
C ALA A 106 0.25 0.89 -18.02
N GLU A 107 0.63 1.76 -18.96
CA GLU A 107 -0.05 1.95 -20.25
C GLU A 107 0.81 1.48 -21.43
N LEU A 108 1.95 0.83 -21.18
CA LEU A 108 2.73 0.16 -22.22
C LEU A 108 1.90 -0.96 -22.87
N GLU A 109 2.17 -1.26 -24.13
CA GLU A 109 1.42 -2.27 -24.90
C GLU A 109 1.38 -3.64 -24.21
N GLU A 110 2.44 -3.98 -23.48
CA GLU A 110 2.57 -5.23 -22.72
C GLU A 110 2.07 -5.12 -21.27
N ALA A 111 1.56 -3.96 -20.83
CA ALA A 111 1.11 -3.79 -19.47
C ALA A 111 -0.04 -4.77 -19.15
N PRO A 112 -0.01 -5.47 -18.00
CA PRO A 112 -1.04 -6.44 -17.62
C PRO A 112 -2.48 -5.89 -17.70
N ASP A 113 -2.64 -4.58 -17.48
CA ASP A 113 -3.93 -3.87 -17.55
C ASP A 113 -4.50 -3.76 -18.98
N ARG A 114 -3.63 -3.78 -20.01
CA ARG A 114 -4.01 -3.82 -21.43
C ARG A 114 -4.25 -5.24 -21.93
N LEU A 115 -3.63 -6.23 -21.30
CA LEU A 115 -3.83 -7.65 -21.63
C LEU A 115 -5.17 -8.19 -21.11
N TRP A 116 -5.77 -7.55 -20.10
CA TRP A 116 -7.09 -7.93 -19.58
C TRP A 116 -8.21 -7.56 -20.55
N ASN A 117 -8.84 -8.57 -21.16
CA ASN A 117 -9.98 -8.42 -22.07
C ASN A 117 -11.31 -8.92 -21.48
N GLY A 118 -11.35 -9.25 -20.19
CA GLY A 118 -12.56 -9.74 -19.52
C GLY A 118 -13.49 -8.64 -19.02
N PRO A 119 -14.60 -9.02 -18.34
CA PRO A 119 -15.49 -8.08 -17.70
C PRO A 119 -14.77 -7.33 -16.57
N ALA A 120 -15.00 -6.03 -16.47
CA ALA A 120 -14.40 -5.20 -15.43
C ALA A 120 -15.27 -3.98 -15.10
N CYS A 121 -15.22 -3.53 -13.85
CA CYS A 121 -15.79 -2.28 -13.38
C CYS A 121 -14.69 -1.31 -12.96
N ARG A 122 -14.76 -0.09 -13.45
CA ARG A 122 -13.90 1.01 -13.03
C ARG A 122 -14.68 2.00 -12.19
N PHE A 123 -14.07 2.46 -11.12
CA PHE A 123 -14.65 3.42 -10.20
C PHE A 123 -13.78 4.67 -10.18
N ARG A 124 -14.44 5.83 -10.26
CA ARG A 124 -13.82 7.15 -10.21
C ARG A 124 -14.69 8.09 -9.40
N TYR A 125 -14.12 9.20 -8.97
CA TYR A 125 -14.93 10.28 -8.42
C TYR A 125 -14.53 11.63 -9.01
N HIS A 126 -15.49 12.53 -9.04
CA HIS A 126 -15.34 13.91 -9.48
C HIS A 126 -15.73 14.85 -8.35
N LEU A 127 -14.87 15.82 -8.06
CA LEU A 127 -15.15 16.89 -7.11
C LEU A 127 -15.47 18.16 -7.90
N ASN A 128 -16.68 18.72 -7.73
CA ASN A 128 -17.15 19.88 -8.49
C ASN A 128 -17.02 19.69 -10.02
N GLY A 129 -17.31 18.48 -10.50
CA GLY A 129 -17.19 18.09 -11.91
C GLY A 129 -15.76 17.77 -12.39
N VAL A 130 -14.74 17.99 -11.57
CA VAL A 130 -13.33 17.77 -11.92
C VAL A 130 -12.88 16.35 -11.55
N ASP A 131 -12.34 15.61 -12.52
CA ASP A 131 -11.68 14.31 -12.29
C ASP A 131 -10.35 14.54 -11.57
N LEU A 132 -10.19 13.97 -10.37
CA LEU A 132 -8.97 14.09 -9.55
C LEU A 132 -7.97 12.96 -9.79
N GLY A 133 -8.23 12.06 -10.75
CA GLY A 133 -7.30 11.01 -11.16
C GLY A 133 -7.34 9.74 -10.30
N TRP A 134 -8.19 9.68 -9.27
CA TRP A 134 -8.41 8.46 -8.52
C TRP A 134 -9.17 7.43 -9.38
N LEU A 135 -8.62 6.23 -9.47
CA LEU A 135 -9.18 5.12 -10.22
C LEU A 135 -8.93 3.83 -9.46
N THR A 136 -9.96 3.02 -9.29
CA THR A 136 -9.84 1.61 -8.92
C THR A 136 -10.60 0.74 -9.93
N GLU A 137 -10.14 -0.50 -10.11
CA GLU A 137 -10.70 -1.46 -11.06
C GLU A 137 -10.99 -2.78 -10.35
N VAL A 138 -12.17 -3.32 -10.58
CA VAL A 138 -12.58 -4.67 -10.17
C VAL A 138 -12.75 -5.51 -11.42
N ARG A 139 -12.08 -6.66 -11.47
CA ARG A 139 -12.09 -7.58 -12.60
C ARG A 139 -12.97 -8.78 -12.27
N GLY A 140 -13.69 -9.29 -13.27
CA GLY A 140 -14.37 -10.57 -13.18
C GLY A 140 -13.39 -11.75 -13.24
N PRO A 141 -13.88 -12.99 -13.11
CA PRO A 141 -13.04 -14.17 -12.87
C PRO A 141 -12.19 -14.69 -14.05
N SER A 142 -12.41 -14.27 -15.31
CA SER A 142 -11.44 -14.51 -16.40
C SER A 142 -11.65 -13.63 -17.64
N SER A 143 -10.60 -13.50 -18.46
CA SER A 143 -10.67 -12.97 -19.83
C SER A 143 -11.04 -14.01 -20.89
N ASP A 144 -11.20 -15.27 -20.49
CA ASP A 144 -11.39 -16.40 -21.40
C ASP A 144 -12.87 -16.56 -21.77
N GLU A 145 -13.11 -16.81 -23.05
CA GLU A 145 -14.40 -16.98 -23.76
C GLU A 145 -15.36 -18.06 -23.18
N LYS A 146 -15.06 -18.66 -22.03
CA LYS A 146 -15.77 -19.82 -21.46
C LYS A 146 -16.83 -19.50 -20.42
N LEU A 147 -16.88 -18.28 -19.89
CA LEU A 147 -18.07 -17.82 -19.15
C LEU A 147 -19.08 -17.38 -20.20
N GLY A 148 -20.06 -18.24 -20.44
CA GLY A 148 -21.02 -18.17 -21.54
C GLY A 148 -21.43 -16.74 -21.88
N PHE A 149 -21.06 -16.32 -23.09
CA PHE A 149 -21.65 -15.16 -23.73
C PHE A 149 -23.16 -15.36 -23.77
N ARG A 150 -23.91 -14.27 -23.53
CA ARG A 150 -25.37 -14.21 -23.64
C ARG A 150 -25.85 -15.19 -24.72
N GLU A 151 -26.66 -16.18 -24.35
CA GLU A 151 -27.41 -16.89 -25.38
C GLU A 151 -28.29 -15.85 -26.09
N SER A 152 -28.42 -15.94 -27.41
CA SER A 152 -29.22 -14.99 -28.20
C SER A 152 -30.61 -14.81 -27.57
N GLY A 153 -30.88 -13.63 -27.00
CA GLY A 153 -32.14 -13.28 -26.34
C GLY A 153 -32.09 -13.13 -24.83
N GLU A 154 -30.99 -13.51 -24.16
CA GLU A 154 -30.82 -13.31 -22.71
C GLU A 154 -30.54 -11.82 -22.40
N ALA A 155 -31.16 -11.30 -21.33
CA ALA A 155 -30.92 -9.94 -20.87
C ALA A 155 -29.49 -9.83 -20.31
N PHE A 156 -28.81 -8.70 -20.56
CA PHE A 156 -27.44 -8.50 -20.07
C PHE A 156 -27.29 -8.70 -18.55
N GLU A 157 -28.28 -8.22 -17.79
CA GLU A 157 -28.26 -8.34 -16.32
C GLU A 157 -28.33 -9.79 -15.82
N GLU A 158 -28.82 -10.72 -16.65
CA GLU A 158 -28.93 -12.14 -16.34
C GLU A 158 -27.68 -12.94 -16.75
N SER A 159 -26.81 -12.34 -17.58
CA SER A 159 -25.62 -13.02 -18.07
C SER A 159 -24.71 -13.47 -16.91
N ALA A 160 -24.24 -14.72 -16.98
CA ALA A 160 -23.35 -15.29 -15.96
C ALA A 160 -22.09 -14.44 -15.73
N ALA A 161 -21.57 -13.82 -16.79
CA ALA A 161 -20.41 -12.92 -16.72
C ALA A 161 -20.72 -11.67 -15.89
N PHE A 162 -21.86 -11.02 -16.10
CA PHE A 162 -22.25 -9.82 -15.35
C PHE A 162 -22.61 -10.16 -13.90
N VAL A 163 -23.35 -11.25 -13.66
CA VAL A 163 -23.66 -11.73 -12.31
C VAL A 163 -22.38 -12.00 -11.52
N SER A 164 -21.40 -12.65 -12.14
CA SER A 164 -20.10 -12.88 -11.49
C SER A 164 -19.32 -11.59 -11.26
N LEU A 165 -19.36 -10.64 -12.20
CA LEU A 165 -18.76 -9.31 -12.00
C LEU A 165 -19.41 -8.58 -10.81
N LEU A 166 -20.74 -8.62 -10.68
CA LEU A 166 -21.43 -8.03 -9.53
C LEU A 166 -21.02 -8.68 -8.21
N GLN A 167 -20.75 -9.99 -8.18
CA GLN A 167 -20.22 -10.65 -6.99
C GLN A 167 -18.83 -10.15 -6.62
N GLU A 168 -17.95 -9.93 -7.60
CA GLU A 168 -16.63 -9.34 -7.36
C GLU A 168 -16.73 -7.89 -6.89
N VAL A 169 -17.64 -7.09 -7.49
CA VAL A 169 -17.93 -5.72 -7.01
C VAL A 169 -18.45 -5.75 -5.58
N ALA A 170 -19.33 -6.69 -5.22
CA ALA A 170 -19.88 -6.81 -3.87
C ALA A 170 -18.81 -7.17 -2.82
N ARG A 171 -17.84 -8.01 -3.19
CA ARG A 171 -16.71 -8.41 -2.33
C ARG A 171 -15.62 -7.36 -2.26
N SER A 172 -15.53 -6.49 -3.25
CA SER A 172 -14.50 -5.48 -3.29
C SER A 172 -14.73 -4.38 -2.25
N GLU A 173 -13.62 -3.80 -1.81
CA GLU A 173 -13.60 -2.77 -0.77
C GLU A 173 -13.43 -1.35 -1.37
N PHE A 174 -13.94 -1.13 -2.59
CA PHE A 174 -13.88 0.18 -3.24
C PHE A 174 -14.42 1.34 -2.38
N PRO A 175 -15.46 1.18 -1.53
CA PRO A 175 -15.91 2.29 -0.69
C PRO A 175 -14.86 2.67 0.36
N LEU A 176 -14.20 1.68 0.98
CA LEU A 176 -13.13 1.92 1.96
C LEU A 176 -11.90 2.55 1.30
N LEU A 177 -11.56 2.12 0.08
CA LEU A 177 -10.48 2.72 -0.70
C LEU A 177 -10.80 4.18 -1.08
N ALA A 178 -12.04 4.49 -1.44
CA ALA A 178 -12.48 5.85 -1.73
C ALA A 178 -12.44 6.72 -0.47
N MET A 179 -12.93 6.20 0.67
CA MET A 179 -12.83 6.88 1.97
C MET A 179 -11.39 7.18 2.39
N ALA A 180 -10.49 6.23 2.11
CA ALA A 180 -9.06 6.39 2.38
C ALA A 180 -8.49 7.57 1.59
N ASP A 181 -8.79 7.63 0.29
CA ASP A 181 -8.34 8.70 -0.60
C ASP A 181 -8.95 10.06 -0.24
N TRP A 182 -10.22 10.09 0.18
CA TRP A 182 -10.90 11.31 0.60
C TRP A 182 -10.43 11.88 1.94
N GLY A 183 -9.61 11.15 2.69
CA GLY A 183 -9.12 11.63 3.98
C GLY A 183 -10.08 11.41 5.16
N HIS A 184 -11.03 10.46 5.07
CA HIS A 184 -11.96 10.14 6.17
C HIS A 184 -11.34 9.34 7.33
N ALA A 185 -10.20 9.80 7.84
CA ALA A 185 -9.44 9.12 8.90
C ALA A 185 -10.31 8.78 10.13
N SER A 186 -11.18 9.69 10.57
CA SER A 186 -12.02 9.47 11.76
C SER A 186 -13.06 8.35 11.56
N ARG A 187 -13.66 8.25 10.37
CA ARG A 187 -14.62 7.17 10.08
C ARG A 187 -13.91 5.83 9.96
N LEU A 188 -12.77 5.79 9.28
CA LEU A 188 -11.93 4.59 9.19
C LEU A 188 -11.44 4.13 10.56
N ALA A 189 -11.03 5.07 11.43
CA ALA A 189 -10.62 4.77 12.80
C ALA A 189 -11.76 4.21 13.66
N THR A 190 -13.00 4.64 13.40
CA THR A 190 -14.20 4.10 14.05
C THR A 190 -14.45 2.66 13.59
N LEU A 191 -14.45 2.41 12.28
CA LEU A 191 -14.61 1.08 11.69
C LEU A 191 -13.51 0.11 12.16
N LEU A 192 -12.27 0.58 12.25
CA LEU A 192 -11.15 -0.23 12.73
C LEU A 192 -11.35 -0.78 14.16
N LEU A 193 -12.02 -0.02 15.02
CA LEU A 193 -12.25 -0.40 16.41
C LEU A 193 -13.59 -1.10 16.64
N ASP A 194 -14.47 -1.09 15.63
CA ASP A 194 -15.78 -1.72 15.67
C ASP A 194 -15.63 -3.26 15.60
N PRO A 195 -16.11 -4.02 16.61
CA PRO A 195 -16.03 -5.47 16.63
C PRO A 195 -16.82 -6.14 15.50
N ASP A 196 -17.82 -5.45 14.92
CA ASP A 196 -18.64 -6.00 13.83
C ASP A 196 -17.99 -5.80 12.45
N THR A 197 -16.89 -5.03 12.37
CA THR A 197 -16.14 -4.87 11.11
C THR A 197 -15.38 -6.16 10.77
N PRO A 198 -15.57 -6.75 9.57
CA PRO A 198 -14.87 -7.95 9.15
C PRO A 198 -13.34 -7.84 9.29
N PRO A 199 -12.62 -8.91 9.70
CA PRO A 199 -11.17 -8.86 9.88
C PRO A 199 -10.40 -8.42 8.63
N ALA A 200 -10.84 -8.83 7.44
CA ALA A 200 -10.23 -8.40 6.17
C ALA A 200 -10.37 -6.90 5.94
N GLN A 201 -11.50 -6.30 6.34
CA GLN A 201 -11.71 -4.85 6.26
C GLN A 201 -10.86 -4.11 7.29
N GLN A 202 -10.77 -4.62 8.53
CA GLN A 202 -9.88 -4.05 9.54
C GLN A 202 -8.42 -4.03 9.06
N GLN A 203 -7.94 -5.14 8.49
CA GLN A 203 -6.60 -5.22 7.93
C GLN A 203 -6.39 -4.20 6.80
N LEU A 204 -7.36 -4.09 5.87
CA LEU A 204 -7.29 -3.09 4.80
C LEU A 204 -7.25 -1.66 5.38
N ILE A 205 -8.07 -1.35 6.39
CA ILE A 205 -8.07 -0.05 7.04
C ILE A 205 -6.69 0.26 7.63
N VAL A 206 -6.06 -0.69 8.34
CA VAL A 206 -4.70 -0.53 8.88
C VAL A 206 -3.70 -0.21 7.76
N GLN A 207 -3.76 -0.93 6.65
CA GLN A 207 -2.88 -0.68 5.49
C GLN A 207 -3.10 0.73 4.91
N GLN A 208 -4.34 1.19 4.82
CA GLN A 208 -4.66 2.53 4.33
C GLN A 208 -4.21 3.64 5.29
N LEU A 209 -4.27 3.41 6.61
CA LEU A 209 -3.87 4.40 7.62
C LEU A 209 -2.40 4.82 7.52
N ALA A 210 -1.53 3.97 6.98
CA ALA A 210 -0.13 4.33 6.70
C ALA A 210 0.00 5.55 5.76
N GLY A 211 -1.01 5.84 4.95
CA GLY A 211 -1.04 6.98 4.03
C GLY A 211 -1.49 8.31 4.64
N PHE A 212 -1.95 8.34 5.89
CA PHE A 212 -2.52 9.52 6.53
C PHE A 212 -1.54 10.24 7.47
N SER A 213 -1.84 11.51 7.80
CA SER A 213 -1.16 12.27 8.87
C SER A 213 -1.64 11.82 10.26
N THR A 214 -0.70 11.45 11.12
CA THR A 214 -0.83 10.43 12.17
C THR A 214 -1.33 10.84 13.52
N SER A 215 -1.24 12.12 13.86
CA SER A 215 -1.65 12.63 15.17
C SER A 215 -3.09 12.24 15.49
N THR A 216 -3.93 12.10 14.47
CA THR A 216 -5.36 11.75 14.60
C THR A 216 -5.63 10.28 14.92
N PHE A 217 -4.78 9.33 14.50
CA PHE A 217 -5.09 7.89 14.59
C PHE A 217 -4.05 7.06 15.35
N LEU A 218 -2.99 7.71 15.86
CA LEU A 218 -2.01 7.07 16.74
C LEU A 218 -2.67 6.28 17.90
N PRO A 219 -3.67 6.80 18.64
CA PRO A 219 -4.31 6.04 19.72
C PRO A 219 -5.02 4.77 19.24
N ASN A 220 -5.62 4.82 18.05
CA ASN A 220 -6.31 3.68 17.44
C ASN A 220 -5.31 2.59 17.05
N LEU A 221 -4.18 2.96 16.42
CA LEU A 221 -3.12 2.00 16.07
C LEU A 221 -2.52 1.33 17.31
N LEU A 222 -2.25 2.09 18.38
CA LEU A 222 -1.77 1.53 19.63
C LEU A 222 -2.76 0.53 20.23
N THR A 223 -4.06 0.81 20.15
CA THR A 223 -5.12 -0.11 20.60
C THR A 223 -5.10 -1.40 19.78
N VAL A 224 -4.94 -1.32 18.46
CA VAL A 224 -4.88 -2.49 17.56
C VAL A 224 -3.65 -3.36 17.88
N ILE A 225 -2.49 -2.73 18.08
CA ILE A 225 -1.25 -3.42 18.48
C ILE A 225 -1.44 -4.14 19.83
N GLN A 226 -2.01 -3.45 20.82
CA GLN A 226 -2.26 -4.04 22.15
C GLN A 226 -3.21 -5.23 22.11
N ARG A 227 -4.23 -5.19 21.24
CA ARG A 227 -5.17 -6.30 21.05
C ARG A 227 -4.55 -7.45 20.24
N GLN A 228 -3.32 -7.33 19.75
CA GLN A 228 -2.64 -8.29 18.86
C GLN A 228 -3.42 -8.60 17.58
N HIS A 229 -4.24 -7.65 17.10
CA HIS A 229 -4.93 -7.78 15.81
C HIS A 229 -4.02 -7.14 14.75
N PHE A 230 -3.56 -7.92 13.77
CA PHE A 230 -2.66 -7.44 12.69
C PHE A 230 -1.46 -6.61 13.18
N PRO A 231 -0.69 -7.11 14.18
CA PRO A 231 0.29 -6.28 14.88
C PRO A 231 1.44 -5.83 13.98
N VAL A 232 1.80 -6.61 12.96
CA VAL A 232 2.86 -6.27 12.00
C VAL A 232 2.43 -5.06 11.17
N GLU A 233 1.24 -5.11 10.55
CA GLU A 233 0.69 -4.04 9.73
C GLU A 233 0.42 -2.79 10.55
N ALA A 234 -0.07 -2.93 11.78
CA ALA A 234 -0.32 -1.81 12.67
C ALA A 234 0.97 -1.09 13.09
N VAL A 235 2.06 -1.83 13.30
CA VAL A 235 3.39 -1.26 13.57
C VAL A 235 3.98 -0.60 12.32
N GLU A 236 3.77 -1.15 11.13
CA GLU A 236 4.20 -0.52 9.88
C GLU A 236 3.45 0.79 9.60
N ALA A 237 2.15 0.81 9.91
CA ALA A 237 1.33 2.02 9.87
C ALA A 237 1.76 3.03 10.95
N LEU A 238 2.13 2.59 12.15
CA LEU A 238 2.62 3.47 13.22
C LEU A 238 3.84 4.30 12.79
N ALA A 239 4.69 3.75 11.94
CA ALA A 239 5.86 4.47 11.43
C ALA A 239 5.50 5.59 10.45
N SER A 240 4.27 5.72 9.96
CA SER A 240 3.87 6.93 9.22
C SER A 240 3.80 8.13 10.16
N ALA A 241 3.81 7.88 11.49
CA ALA A 241 3.70 8.91 12.51
C ALA A 241 4.94 9.75 12.77
N GLY A 242 5.99 9.50 12.00
CA GLY A 242 7.22 10.27 12.12
C GLY A 242 7.73 10.24 13.56
N GLU A 243 8.08 11.42 14.07
CA GLU A 243 8.64 11.57 15.42
C GLU A 243 7.63 11.28 16.53
N GLU A 244 6.32 11.46 16.31
CA GLU A 244 5.29 11.18 17.32
C GLU A 244 5.16 9.66 17.60
N GLY A 245 5.31 8.84 16.55
CA GLY A 245 5.29 7.37 16.68
C GLY A 245 6.59 6.78 17.21
N LEU A 246 7.70 7.52 17.15
CA LEU A 246 9.04 7.01 17.45
C LEU A 246 9.17 6.39 18.86
N PRO A 247 8.69 7.01 19.96
CA PRO A 247 8.80 6.41 21.29
C PRO A 247 8.11 5.05 21.40
N HIS A 248 6.99 4.88 20.70
CA HIS A 248 6.24 3.62 20.68
C HIS A 248 6.96 2.54 19.88
N LEU A 249 7.54 2.89 18.74
CA LEU A 249 8.35 1.95 17.95
C LEU A 249 9.60 1.51 18.70
N VAL A 250 10.28 2.44 19.38
CA VAL A 250 11.45 2.11 20.21
C VAL A 250 11.07 1.17 21.34
N ALA A 251 9.95 1.41 22.02
CA ALA A 251 9.45 0.52 23.07
C ALA A 251 9.16 -0.90 22.54
N LEU A 252 8.50 -1.01 21.38
CA LEU A 252 8.22 -2.31 20.74
C LEU A 252 9.48 -3.05 20.29
N PHE A 253 10.49 -2.33 19.81
CA PHE A 253 11.78 -2.91 19.43
C PHE A 253 12.56 -3.42 20.65
N GLN A 254 12.56 -2.67 21.75
CA GLN A 254 13.36 -2.98 22.94
C GLN A 254 12.71 -4.03 23.85
N ASP A 255 11.41 -4.29 23.72
CA ASP A 255 10.74 -5.34 24.50
C ASP A 255 11.18 -6.74 24.05
N ARG A 256 12.01 -7.40 24.86
CA ARG A 256 12.53 -8.76 24.58
C ARG A 256 11.45 -9.85 24.59
N ASN A 257 10.25 -9.57 25.12
CA ASN A 257 9.13 -10.51 25.10
C ASN A 257 8.29 -10.38 23.83
N GLN A 258 8.57 -9.38 22.99
CA GLN A 258 7.85 -9.12 21.77
C GLN A 258 8.22 -10.14 20.70
N LEU A 259 7.25 -10.53 19.87
CA LEU A 259 7.51 -11.42 18.74
C LEU A 259 8.56 -10.81 17.78
N PRO A 260 9.55 -11.59 17.29
CA PRO A 260 10.62 -11.08 16.42
C PRO A 260 10.12 -10.33 15.17
N MET A 261 9.00 -10.76 14.59
CA MET A 261 8.40 -10.06 13.44
C MET A 261 7.90 -8.66 13.78
N ILE A 262 7.37 -8.46 14.99
CA ILE A 262 6.88 -7.16 15.46
C ILE A 262 8.07 -6.24 15.77
N GLN A 263 9.12 -6.77 16.40
CA GLN A 263 10.38 -6.04 16.60
C GLN A 263 11.00 -5.63 15.26
N ALA A 264 11.06 -6.55 14.28
CA ALA A 264 11.57 -6.25 12.94
C ALA A 264 10.77 -5.16 12.23
N SER A 265 9.43 -5.19 12.29
CA SER A 265 8.58 -4.12 11.76
C SER A 265 8.81 -2.79 12.47
N ALA A 266 8.97 -2.81 13.80
CA ALA A 266 9.26 -1.60 14.56
C ALA A 266 10.60 -0.99 14.13
N VAL A 267 11.64 -1.82 13.97
CA VAL A 267 12.96 -1.40 13.48
C VAL A 267 12.89 -0.81 12.07
N ARG A 268 12.17 -1.45 11.13
CA ARG A 268 11.96 -0.88 9.78
C ARG A 268 11.32 0.51 9.86
N GLY A 269 10.36 0.67 10.76
CA GLY A 269 9.72 1.95 11.06
C GLY A 269 10.71 3.00 11.59
N ILE A 270 11.50 2.64 12.60
CA ILE A 270 12.55 3.47 13.18
C ILE A 270 13.58 3.88 12.11
N GLY A 271 14.03 2.95 11.28
CA GLY A 271 14.95 3.20 10.17
C GLY A 271 14.39 4.18 9.13
N ARG A 272 13.09 4.08 8.82
CA ARG A 272 12.40 5.02 7.94
C ARG A 272 12.41 6.44 8.53
N ILE A 273 12.07 6.57 9.81
CA ILE A 273 12.06 7.86 10.53
C ILE A 273 13.47 8.44 10.61
N TYR A 274 14.48 7.64 10.98
CA TYR A 274 15.87 8.07 11.00
C TYR A 274 16.31 8.57 9.62
N GLY A 275 15.97 7.82 8.57
CA GLY A 275 16.33 8.15 7.20
C GLY A 275 15.75 9.46 6.67
N THR A 276 14.64 9.93 7.23
CA THR A 276 14.01 11.21 6.84
C THR A 276 14.37 12.36 7.76
N THR A 277 14.54 12.11 9.06
CA THR A 277 14.72 13.15 10.09
C THR A 277 16.17 13.32 10.54
N GLY A 278 17.00 12.28 10.44
CA GLY A 278 18.31 12.22 11.09
C GLY A 278 18.24 12.17 12.62
N ASN A 279 17.08 11.90 13.21
CA ASN A 279 16.87 11.91 14.65
C ASN A 279 17.69 10.82 15.34
N ARG A 280 18.60 11.22 16.24
CA ARG A 280 19.49 10.28 16.95
C ARG A 280 18.75 9.31 17.88
N ALA A 281 17.58 9.69 18.39
CA ALA A 281 16.76 8.80 19.22
C ALA A 281 16.25 7.59 18.44
N ALA A 282 16.15 7.69 17.11
CA ALA A 282 15.88 6.55 16.23
C ALA A 282 17.15 5.74 15.92
N PHE A 283 18.32 6.40 15.89
CA PHE A 283 19.59 5.77 15.52
C PHE A 283 20.19 4.89 16.62
N GLU A 284 20.35 5.42 17.83
CA GLU A 284 21.13 4.75 18.88
C GLU A 284 20.60 3.35 19.26
N PRO A 285 19.28 3.11 19.42
CA PRO A 285 18.79 1.77 19.77
C PRO A 285 19.21 0.70 18.76
N MET A 286 19.24 1.03 17.46
CA MET A 286 19.63 0.08 16.41
C MET A 286 21.13 -0.24 16.45
N VAL A 287 21.96 0.76 16.76
CA VAL A 287 23.42 0.57 16.88
C VAL A 287 23.76 -0.23 18.13
N GLU A 288 23.06 0.03 19.23
CA GLU A 288 23.21 -0.73 20.48
C GLU A 288 22.84 -2.20 20.26
N TYR A 289 21.71 -2.48 19.60
CA TYR A 289 21.32 -3.84 19.26
C TYR A 289 22.35 -4.54 18.35
N LEU A 290 22.83 -3.85 17.30
CA LEU A 290 23.86 -4.41 16.42
C LEU A 290 25.16 -4.72 17.19
N ALA A 291 25.56 -3.83 18.09
CA ALA A 291 26.74 -4.05 18.92
C ALA A 291 26.56 -5.25 19.87
N GLU A 292 25.42 -5.34 20.56
CA GLU A 292 25.10 -6.47 21.43
C GLU A 292 25.10 -7.78 20.64
N ALA A 293 24.39 -7.84 19.50
CA ALA A 293 24.36 -9.04 18.65
C ALA A 293 25.76 -9.45 18.17
N VAL A 294 26.58 -8.49 17.75
CA VAL A 294 27.96 -8.77 17.34
C VAL A 294 28.81 -9.28 18.50
N ASP A 295 28.59 -8.82 19.72
CA ASP A 295 29.38 -9.23 20.88
C ASP A 295 28.93 -10.57 21.46
N THR A 296 27.63 -10.86 21.50
CA THR A 296 27.06 -12.05 22.17
C THR A 296 26.88 -13.26 21.26
N MET A 297 26.70 -13.06 19.94
CA MET A 297 26.45 -14.16 18.99
C MET A 297 27.63 -15.13 18.93
N ALA A 298 27.39 -16.38 19.33
CA ALA A 298 28.36 -17.47 19.30
C ALA A 298 28.04 -18.50 18.21
N SER A 299 26.77 -18.67 17.87
CA SER A 299 26.23 -19.63 16.91
C SER A 299 25.06 -19.04 16.12
N PRO A 300 24.66 -19.67 14.99
CA PRO A 300 23.47 -19.26 14.23
C PRO A 300 22.17 -19.27 15.05
N ASP A 301 22.06 -20.12 16.07
CA ASP A 301 20.86 -20.23 16.90
C ASP A 301 20.69 -19.03 17.85
N ASP A 302 21.76 -18.26 18.08
CA ASP A 302 21.71 -17.01 18.86
C ASP A 302 21.18 -15.82 18.03
N ILE A 303 20.87 -16.03 16.75
CA ILE A 303 20.50 -14.97 15.81
C ILE A 303 18.98 -14.86 15.70
N GLU A 304 18.44 -13.75 16.19
CA GLU A 304 17.09 -13.30 15.85
C GLU A 304 17.09 -12.71 14.42
N PHE A 305 17.09 -13.59 13.41
CA PHE A 305 17.28 -13.23 12.00
C PHE A 305 16.36 -12.10 11.51
N PRO A 306 15.02 -12.11 11.75
CA PRO A 306 14.16 -11.04 11.26
C PRO A 306 14.56 -9.66 11.80
N VAL A 307 14.98 -9.61 13.06
CA VAL A 307 15.31 -8.36 13.76
C VAL A 307 16.69 -7.86 13.32
N LEU A 308 17.70 -8.73 13.33
CA LEU A 308 19.06 -8.33 12.96
C LEU A 308 19.14 -7.89 11.49
N THR A 309 18.46 -8.61 10.58
CA THR A 309 18.37 -8.23 9.16
C THR A 309 17.68 -6.86 9.01
N ALA A 310 16.57 -6.62 9.71
CA ALA A 310 15.90 -5.32 9.69
C ALA A 310 16.78 -4.19 10.24
N VAL A 311 17.56 -4.44 11.30
CA VAL A 311 18.51 -3.47 11.89
C VAL A 311 19.59 -3.09 10.87
N VAL A 312 20.20 -4.09 10.21
CA VAL A 312 21.24 -3.85 9.19
C VAL A 312 20.69 -2.97 8.07
N TRP A 313 19.53 -3.31 7.51
CA TRP A 313 18.92 -2.51 6.44
C TRP A 313 18.57 -1.09 6.89
N SER A 314 18.05 -0.93 8.10
CA SER A 314 17.65 0.36 8.66
C SER A 314 18.84 1.29 8.91
N LEU A 315 20.02 0.73 9.17
CA LEU A 315 21.26 1.47 9.35
C LEU A 315 21.95 1.87 8.04
N SER A 316 21.43 1.47 6.88
CA SER A 316 22.01 1.79 5.56
C SER A 316 22.11 3.28 5.26
N LYS A 317 21.21 4.09 5.83
CA LYS A 317 21.23 5.55 5.67
C LYS A 317 22.15 6.26 6.68
N SER A 318 22.79 5.52 7.57
CA SER A 318 23.76 6.11 8.50
C SER A 318 25.05 6.48 7.79
N ARG A 319 25.76 7.51 8.24
CA ARG A 319 27.12 7.84 7.75
C ARG A 319 28.16 7.58 8.84
N SER A 320 27.97 6.49 9.59
CA SER A 320 28.68 6.27 10.84
C SER A 320 29.78 5.22 10.69
N ASP A 321 31.03 5.61 10.90
CA ASP A 321 32.19 4.70 10.94
C ASP A 321 32.00 3.59 11.98
N ARG A 322 31.31 3.92 13.09
CA ARG A 322 30.96 2.94 14.14
C ARG A 322 30.08 1.83 13.57
N VAL A 323 29.10 2.18 12.75
CA VAL A 323 28.21 1.19 12.11
C VAL A 323 29.00 0.35 11.12
N LEU A 324 29.82 0.97 10.28
CA LEU A 324 30.67 0.25 9.32
C LEU A 324 31.59 -0.76 10.01
N GLY A 325 32.26 -0.35 11.10
CA GLY A 325 33.08 -1.25 11.90
C GLY A 325 32.30 -2.43 12.49
N LEU A 326 31.08 -2.21 12.96
CA LEU A 326 30.21 -3.28 13.46
C LEU A 326 29.76 -4.23 12.34
N LEU A 327 29.42 -3.72 11.16
CA LEU A 327 29.03 -4.53 10.01
C LEU A 327 30.16 -5.42 9.51
N HIS A 328 31.41 -4.93 9.47
CA HIS A 328 32.57 -5.76 9.13
C HIS A 328 32.79 -6.89 10.16
N ARG A 329 32.63 -6.60 11.45
CA ARG A 329 32.72 -7.63 12.51
C ARG A 329 31.60 -8.66 12.37
N LEU A 330 30.36 -8.21 12.12
CA LEU A 330 29.22 -9.09 11.87
C LEU A 330 29.47 -9.97 10.64
N GLN A 331 29.92 -9.38 9.54
CA GLN A 331 30.26 -10.08 8.30
C GLN A 331 31.27 -11.20 8.57
N ALA A 332 32.37 -10.89 9.26
CA ALA A 332 33.39 -11.88 9.58
C ALA A 332 32.81 -13.07 10.38
N LYS A 333 31.91 -12.82 11.34
CA LYS A 333 31.23 -13.88 12.10
C LYS A 333 30.31 -14.75 11.24
N ILE A 334 29.37 -14.13 10.52
CA ILE A 334 28.34 -14.87 9.77
C ILE A 334 28.89 -15.69 8.58
N TRP A 335 30.07 -15.34 8.06
CA TRP A 335 30.75 -16.14 7.02
C TRP A 335 31.46 -17.38 7.57
N ILE A 336 31.82 -17.39 8.86
CA ILE A 336 32.41 -18.58 9.50
C ILE A 336 31.32 -19.62 9.79
N TYR A 337 30.08 -19.19 10.02
CA TYR A 337 28.97 -20.10 10.18
C TYR A 337 28.64 -20.79 8.85
N HIS A 338 28.69 -22.12 8.81
CA HIS A 338 28.36 -22.89 7.61
C HIS A 338 26.84 -23.04 7.36
N ASP A 339 26.02 -22.13 7.90
CA ASP A 339 24.56 -22.12 7.70
C ASP A 339 24.20 -21.69 6.27
N GLN A 340 23.30 -22.46 5.65
CA GLN A 340 22.79 -22.30 4.28
C GLN A 340 21.29 -21.98 4.26
N SER A 341 20.69 -21.68 5.42
CA SER A 341 19.30 -21.25 5.54
C SER A 341 19.04 -19.98 4.73
N GLY A 342 17.80 -19.82 4.24
CA GLY A 342 17.38 -18.60 3.55
C GLY A 342 17.58 -17.35 4.42
N ASN A 343 17.32 -17.46 5.72
CA ASN A 343 17.53 -16.36 6.68
C ASN A 343 18.99 -15.94 6.78
N MET A 344 19.94 -16.89 6.79
CA MET A 344 21.36 -16.58 6.79
C MET A 344 21.82 -15.94 5.48
N GLN A 345 21.27 -16.41 4.35
CA GLN A 345 21.56 -15.80 3.04
C GLN A 345 21.07 -14.34 3.00
N GLU A 346 19.84 -14.08 3.44
CA GLU A 346 19.28 -12.72 3.52
C GLU A 346 20.10 -11.80 4.42
N LEU A 347 20.54 -12.28 5.58
CA LEU A 347 21.40 -11.51 6.49
C LEU A 347 22.77 -11.19 5.85
N ARG A 348 23.40 -12.16 5.17
CA ARG A 348 24.67 -11.95 4.47
C ARG A 348 24.53 -10.93 3.34
N GLU A 349 23.45 -11.00 2.58
CA GLU A 349 23.13 -10.04 1.53
C GLU A 349 22.94 -8.65 2.10
N ALA A 350 22.16 -8.51 3.16
CA ALA A 350 21.95 -7.23 3.85
C ALA A 350 23.27 -6.62 4.32
N VAL A 351 24.10 -7.40 5.03
CA VAL A 351 25.39 -6.92 5.55
C VAL A 351 26.33 -6.51 4.42
N SER A 352 26.45 -7.34 3.38
CA SER A 352 27.29 -7.03 2.21
C SER A 352 26.81 -5.78 1.47
N ALA A 353 25.50 -5.67 1.19
CA ALA A 353 24.93 -4.53 0.47
C ALA A 353 25.11 -3.23 1.25
N VAL A 354 24.79 -3.24 2.54
CA VAL A 354 24.89 -2.05 3.39
C VAL A 354 26.35 -1.64 3.59
N SER A 355 27.27 -2.58 3.84
CA SER A 355 28.70 -2.24 4.02
C SER A 355 29.27 -1.55 2.77
N LYS A 356 28.99 -2.09 1.57
CA LYS A 356 29.40 -1.48 0.29
C LYS A 356 28.81 -0.08 0.09
N PHE A 357 27.54 0.09 0.45
CA PHE A 357 26.89 1.40 0.34
C PHE A 357 27.56 2.44 1.25
N LEU A 358 27.87 2.06 2.50
CA LEU A 358 28.56 2.94 3.45
C LEU A 358 30.00 3.25 3.01
N ASP A 359 30.73 2.27 2.50
CA ASP A 359 32.08 2.44 1.97
C ASP A 359 32.12 3.44 0.79
N HIS A 360 31.14 3.41 -0.10
CA HIS A 360 31.10 4.28 -1.28
C HIS A 360 30.70 5.72 -0.99
N VAL A 361 29.96 5.99 0.09
CA VAL A 361 29.53 7.34 0.46
C VAL A 361 30.65 8.14 1.18
N GLN A 362 31.76 7.48 1.54
CA GLN A 362 32.89 8.09 2.24
C GLN A 362 34.02 8.61 1.33
N LEU A 363 33.95 8.32 0.03
CA LEU A 363 34.84 8.87 -1.02
C LEU A 363 34.19 10.09 -1.68
#